data_AF-A0A1F6HJE6-F1
#
_entry.id   AF-A0A1F6HJE6-F1
#
_cell.length_a   1.000
_cell.length_b   1.000
_cell.length_c   1.000
_cell.angle_alpha   90.00
_cell.angle_beta   90.00
_cell.angle_gamma   90.00
#
_symmetry.space_group_name_H-M   'P 1'
#
loop_
_entity.id
_entity.type
_entity.pdbx_description
1 polymer ?
#
loop_
_entity_poly.entity_id
_entity_poly.type
_entity_poly.pdbx_seq_one_letter_code
_entity_poly.pdbx_strand_id
1 'polypeptide(L)'
;MNFFNFFCCFHHWNKRFFKINTQAFESYFQNNKELDGFLFNFGIGIDSGKVLVVRGGIRGENNNDLVWVGNATNYAVKLAALCKEGYHVYISEDMYKNMATTSKIGSNGNNMWGVRTWTDMNGVNIYRSNWTWTP
;
A
#
# COMPACT_ATOMS: atom_id res chain seq x y z
N MET A 1 7.90 -15.37 -25.57
CA MET A 1 8.00 -13.94 -25.22
C MET A 1 7.47 -13.76 -23.81
N ASN A 2 8.34 -13.28 -22.92
CA ASN A 2 8.17 -13.31 -21.47
C ASN A 2 7.08 -12.32 -21.01
N PHE A 3 6.01 -12.85 -20.42
CA PHE A 3 5.03 -12.07 -19.67
C PHE A 3 5.67 -11.63 -18.34
N PHE A 4 6.09 -10.36 -18.25
CA PHE A 4 6.36 -9.72 -16.97
C PHE A 4 5.03 -9.39 -16.31
N ASN A 5 4.60 -10.27 -15.42
CA ASN A 5 3.43 -10.08 -14.58
C ASN A 5 3.84 -9.27 -13.34
N PHE A 6 3.52 -7.98 -13.33
CA PHE A 6 3.62 -7.13 -12.14
C PHE A 6 2.45 -7.51 -11.20
N PHE A 7 2.66 -8.52 -10.35
CA PHE A 7 1.67 -8.97 -9.37
C PHE A 7 1.92 -8.30 -8.03
N CYS A 8 1.31 -7.13 -7.84
CA CYS A 8 0.87 -6.73 -6.51
C CYS A 8 -0.34 -7.61 -6.18
N CYS A 9 -0.16 -8.50 -5.20
CA CYS A 9 -1.15 -9.39 -4.57
C CYS A 9 -2.60 -9.31 -5.11
N PHE A 10 -2.96 -10.04 -6.17
CA PHE A 10 -4.37 -10.14 -6.61
C PHE A 10 -4.67 -11.30 -7.60
N HIS A 11 -4.16 -12.53 -7.40
CA HIS A 11 -4.35 -13.62 -8.41
C HIS A 11 -5.63 -14.46 -8.25
N HIS A 12 -6.67 -13.96 -7.55
CA HIS A 12 -7.99 -14.60 -7.60
C HIS A 12 -9.18 -13.66 -7.32
N TRP A 13 -9.12 -12.41 -7.78
CA TRP A 13 -10.30 -11.54 -7.77
C TRP A 13 -10.62 -11.08 -9.18
N ASN A 14 -11.36 -11.91 -9.90
CA ASN A 14 -12.12 -11.44 -11.05
C ASN A 14 -13.11 -10.36 -10.58
N LYS A 15 -12.90 -9.11 -11.03
CA LYS A 15 -13.87 -8.01 -11.06
C LYS A 15 -14.51 -7.58 -9.72
N ARG A 16 -13.74 -7.49 -8.64
CA ARG A 16 -14.16 -6.71 -7.47
C ARG A 16 -13.06 -5.71 -7.12
N PHE A 17 -13.03 -4.63 -7.92
CA PHE A 17 -12.55 -3.35 -7.42
C PHE A 17 -13.23 -3.12 -6.06
N PHE A 18 -12.45 -2.80 -5.04
CA PHE A 18 -12.93 -2.41 -3.72
C PHE A 18 -13.92 -1.23 -3.87
N LYS A 19 -15.21 -1.51 -4.05
CA LYS A 19 -16.24 -0.61 -3.55
C LYS A 19 -16.11 -0.71 -2.05
N ILE A 20 -15.49 0.29 -1.42
CA ILE A 20 -15.74 0.54 -0.01
C ILE A 20 -17.27 0.63 0.08
N ASN A 21 -17.86 -0.29 0.82
CA ASN A 21 -19.28 -0.23 1.12
C ASN A 21 -19.47 0.95 2.07
N THR A 22 -19.62 2.15 1.50
CA THR A 22 -19.75 3.40 2.24
C THR A 22 -20.88 3.31 3.26
N GLN A 23 -21.98 2.64 2.89
CA GLN A 23 -23.11 2.43 3.79
C GLN A 23 -22.74 1.57 5.01
N ALA A 24 -22.00 0.48 4.84
CA ALA A 24 -21.56 -0.34 5.97
C ALA A 24 -20.51 0.38 6.84
N PHE A 25 -19.61 1.14 6.22
CA PHE A 25 -18.63 1.95 6.91
C PHE A 25 -19.29 3.05 7.74
N GLU A 26 -20.20 3.82 7.14
CA GLU A 26 -20.97 4.87 7.81
C GLU A 26 -21.82 4.30 8.95
N SER A 27 -22.47 3.15 8.73
CA SER A 27 -23.27 2.48 9.77
C SER A 27 -22.40 2.05 10.96
N TYR A 28 -21.15 1.65 10.73
CA TYR A 28 -20.22 1.32 11.80
C TYR A 28 -19.92 2.55 12.67
N PHE A 29 -19.57 3.70 12.08
CA PHE A 29 -19.31 4.91 12.87
C PHE A 29 -20.57 5.47 13.55
N GLN A 30 -21.74 5.33 12.94
CA GLN A 30 -23.01 5.71 13.57
C GLN A 30 -23.34 4.86 14.81
N ASN A 31 -22.99 3.57 14.78
CA ASN A 31 -23.23 2.64 15.89
C ASN A 31 -22.16 2.72 16.99
N ASN A 32 -20.97 3.25 16.69
CA ASN A 32 -19.84 3.38 17.61
C ASN A 32 -19.55 4.87 17.88
N LYS A 33 -20.52 5.56 18.51
CA LYS A 33 -20.46 7.02 18.75
C LYS A 33 -19.35 7.43 19.71
N GLU A 34 -18.81 6.51 20.48
CA GLU A 34 -17.62 6.71 21.31
C GLU A 34 -16.35 6.99 20.48
N LEU A 35 -16.37 6.73 19.18
CA LEU A 35 -15.31 7.10 18.24
C LEU A 35 -15.45 8.54 17.73
N ASP A 36 -16.53 9.25 18.10
CA ASP A 36 -16.75 10.64 17.71
C ASP A 36 -15.68 11.54 18.33
N GLY A 37 -15.04 12.36 17.49
CA GLY A 37 -13.88 13.19 17.86
C GLY A 37 -12.50 12.51 17.73
N PHE A 38 -12.41 11.21 17.40
CA PHE A 38 -11.11 10.60 17.08
C PHE A 38 -10.65 10.95 15.66
N LEU A 39 -9.44 11.50 15.55
CA LEU A 39 -8.78 11.72 14.25
C LEU A 39 -8.07 10.44 13.82
N PHE A 40 -8.65 9.76 12.83
CA PHE A 40 -8.02 8.57 12.23
C PHE A 40 -6.88 8.98 11.30
N ASN A 41 -5.67 8.55 11.67
CA ASN A 41 -4.48 8.68 10.83
C ASN A 41 -3.93 7.28 10.54
N PHE A 42 -3.59 7.03 9.29
CA PHE A 42 -3.00 5.77 8.85
C PHE A 42 -1.93 6.02 7.79
N GLY A 43 -1.00 5.08 7.71
CA GLY A 43 0.08 5.08 6.74
C GLY A 43 -0.07 3.97 5.72
N ILE A 44 0.21 4.27 4.47
CA ILE A 44 0.28 3.31 3.37
C ILE A 44 1.73 3.26 2.89
N GLY A 45 2.32 2.06 2.93
CA GLY A 45 3.63 1.78 2.36
C GLY A 45 3.50 0.80 1.20
N ILE A 46 4.14 1.10 0.07
CA ILE A 46 4.06 0.26 -1.13
C ILE A 46 5.48 0.00 -1.65
N ASP A 47 5.77 -1.26 -1.96
CA ASP A 47 7.01 -1.65 -2.60
C ASP A 47 6.74 -2.75 -3.63
N SER A 48 7.67 -2.92 -4.57
CA SER A 48 7.64 -3.93 -5.61
C SER A 48 8.91 -4.77 -5.56
N GLY A 49 8.76 -6.09 -5.57
CA GLY A 49 9.90 -6.99 -5.62
C GLY A 49 9.47 -8.46 -5.62
N LYS A 50 10.47 -9.35 -5.57
CA LYS A 50 10.20 -10.78 -5.46
C LYS A 50 9.67 -11.12 -4.07
N VAL A 51 8.61 -11.91 -4.03
CA VAL A 51 7.96 -12.36 -2.80
C VAL A 51 7.76 -13.87 -2.89
N LEU A 52 8.07 -14.59 -1.82
CA LEU A 52 7.76 -16.00 -1.65
C LEU A 52 6.38 -16.14 -1.02
N VAL A 53 5.53 -16.97 -1.62
CA VAL A 53 4.23 -17.32 -1.04
C VAL A 53 4.33 -18.73 -0.47
N VAL A 54 4.06 -18.84 0.82
CA VAL A 54 4.12 -20.11 1.56
C VAL A 54 2.74 -20.43 2.10
N ARG A 55 2.35 -21.70 2.06
CA ARG A 55 1.19 -22.19 2.82
C ARG A 55 1.66 -22.53 4.23
N GLY A 56 1.33 -21.66 5.19
CA GLY A 56 1.57 -21.89 6.61
C GLY A 56 0.38 -22.62 7.23
N GLY A 57 0.63 -23.55 8.15
CA GLY A 57 -0.45 -24.31 8.79
C GLY A 57 -0.01 -25.66 9.31
N ILE A 58 -0.81 -26.22 10.22
CA ILE A 58 -0.60 -27.58 10.74
C ILE A 58 -1.14 -28.57 9.71
N ARG A 59 -0.32 -29.56 9.34
CA ARG A 59 -0.72 -30.59 8.37
C ARG A 59 -1.88 -31.42 8.93
N GLY A 60 -3.01 -31.44 8.22
CA GLY A 60 -4.21 -32.20 8.61
C GLY A 60 -5.28 -31.36 9.30
N GLU A 61 -5.00 -30.08 9.60
CA GLU A 61 -5.99 -29.13 10.11
C GLU A 61 -6.46 -28.18 9.00
N ASN A 62 -7.68 -27.65 9.14
CA ASN A 62 -8.26 -26.64 8.23
C ASN A 62 -7.72 -25.21 8.49
N ASN A 63 -6.45 -25.10 8.86
CA ASN A 63 -5.78 -23.84 9.22
C ASN A 63 -4.57 -23.64 8.29
N ASN A 64 -4.82 -23.37 7.00
CA ASN A 64 -3.81 -23.41 5.94
C ASN A 64 -3.62 -22.07 5.21
N ASP A 65 -3.32 -21.02 5.98
CA ASP A 65 -3.16 -19.66 5.50
C ASP A 65 -1.98 -19.49 4.53
N LEU A 66 -2.12 -18.55 3.60
CA LEU A 66 -1.02 -18.11 2.77
C LEU A 66 -0.27 -16.98 3.46
N VAL A 67 1.06 -17.07 3.46
CA VAL A 67 1.96 -16.07 4.01
C VAL A 67 2.89 -15.59 2.91
N TRP A 68 3.05 -14.28 2.81
CA TRP A 68 3.94 -13.62 1.86
C TRP A 68 5.19 -13.15 2.58
N VAL A 69 6.35 -13.61 2.12
CA VAL A 69 7.65 -13.28 2.72
C VAL A 69 8.58 -12.74 1.65
N GLY A 70 9.13 -11.55 1.87
CA GLY A 70 10.15 -10.99 0.99
C GLY A 70 10.66 -9.63 1.44
N ASN A 71 11.72 -9.15 0.79
CA ASN A 71 12.23 -7.81 1.08
C ASN A 71 11.18 -6.73 0.76
N ALA A 72 10.40 -6.92 -0.31
CA ALA A 72 9.34 -5.99 -0.68
C ALA A 72 8.27 -5.85 0.41
N THR A 73 7.86 -6.94 1.07
CA THR A 73 6.90 -6.88 2.16
C THR A 73 7.48 -6.15 3.37
N ASN A 74 8.74 -6.43 3.72
CA ASN A 74 9.42 -5.78 4.84
C ASN A 74 9.62 -4.27 4.60
N TYR A 75 9.99 -3.88 3.39
CA TYR A 75 10.11 -2.47 2.99
C TYR A 75 8.75 -1.78 3.03
N ALA A 76 7.71 -2.37 2.42
CA ALA A 76 6.36 -1.80 2.43
C ALA A 76 5.84 -1.55 3.87
N VAL A 77 6.01 -2.51 4.78
CA VAL A 77 5.61 -2.37 6.19
C VAL A 77 6.36 -1.22 6.88
N LYS A 78 7.69 -1.15 6.69
CA LYS A 78 8.50 -0.07 7.26
C LYS A 78 8.12 1.29 6.68
N LEU A 79 7.86 1.38 5.37
CA LEU A 79 7.40 2.60 4.71
C LEU A 79 6.07 3.08 5.28
N ALA A 80 5.12 2.17 5.52
CA ALA A 80 3.83 2.49 6.14
C ALA A 80 4.01 3.09 7.55
N ALA A 81 4.96 2.54 8.32
CA ALA A 81 5.30 3.04 9.66
C ALA A 81 6.03 4.40 9.63
N LEU A 82 6.65 4.79 8.52
CA LEU A 82 7.29 6.11 8.36
C LEU A 82 6.31 7.22 8.02
N CYS A 83 5.07 6.88 7.65
CA CYS A 83 4.05 7.87 7.37
C CYS A 83 3.87 8.78 8.59
N LYS A 84 3.77 10.08 8.33
CA LYS A 84 3.61 11.13 9.34
C LYS A 84 2.51 12.06 8.86
N GLU A 85 2.00 12.89 9.78
CA GLU A 85 1.05 13.94 9.43
C GLU A 85 1.52 14.74 8.22
N GLY A 86 0.63 14.91 7.25
CA GLY A 86 0.88 15.60 5.99
C GLY A 86 1.31 14.72 4.81
N TYR A 87 1.72 13.46 5.02
CA TYR A 87 2.01 12.50 3.95
C TYR A 87 1.59 11.08 4.34
N HIS A 88 0.56 10.55 3.68
CA HIS A 88 -0.05 9.26 4.04
C HIS A 88 0.44 8.09 3.19
N VAL A 89 1.05 8.34 2.02
CA VAL A 89 1.53 7.29 1.12
C VAL A 89 3.02 7.40 0.91
N TYR A 90 3.74 6.31 1.13
CA TYR A 90 5.17 6.18 0.92
C TYR A 90 5.47 4.98 0.02
N ILE A 91 6.40 5.16 -0.91
CA ILE A 91 6.83 4.10 -1.82
C ILE A 91 8.36 4.05 -1.92
N SER A 92 8.88 2.86 -2.23
CA SER A 92 10.30 2.70 -2.53
C SER A 92 10.68 3.38 -3.85
N GLU A 93 11.99 3.63 -4.02
CA GLU A 93 12.51 4.11 -5.30
C GLU A 93 12.29 3.10 -6.44
N ASP A 94 12.41 1.81 -6.17
CA ASP A 94 12.16 0.77 -7.17
C ASP A 94 10.70 0.77 -7.63
N MET A 95 9.76 0.90 -6.69
CA MET A 95 8.35 1.07 -7.03
C MET A 95 8.15 2.35 -7.85
N TYR A 96 8.74 3.47 -7.42
CA TYR A 96 8.65 4.71 -8.18
C TYR A 96 9.15 4.53 -9.61
N LYS A 97 10.32 3.94 -9.83
CA LYS A 97 10.85 3.69 -11.17
C LYS A 97 9.90 2.85 -12.03
N ASN A 98 9.29 1.83 -11.46
CA ASN A 98 8.41 0.89 -12.15
C ASN A 98 6.98 1.40 -12.41
N MET A 99 6.54 2.48 -11.75
CA MET A 99 5.20 3.03 -11.99
C MET A 99 5.06 3.68 -13.37
N ALA A 100 3.87 3.56 -13.95
CA ALA A 100 3.47 4.29 -15.15
C ALA A 100 3.50 5.81 -14.92
N THR A 101 3.77 6.58 -15.98
CA THR A 101 3.80 8.05 -15.92
C THR A 101 2.47 8.64 -15.42
N THR A 102 1.34 8.03 -15.80
CA THR A 102 0.00 8.42 -15.33
C THR A 102 -0.19 8.26 -13.83
N SER A 103 0.61 7.43 -13.15
CA SER A 103 0.62 7.27 -11.69
C SER A 103 1.65 8.16 -11.00
N LYS A 104 2.47 8.91 -11.77
CA LYS A 104 3.48 9.85 -11.27
C LYS A 104 3.05 11.29 -11.42
N ILE A 105 2.34 11.59 -12.50
CA ILE A 105 2.01 12.95 -12.92
C ILE A 105 0.52 13.21 -12.71
N GLY A 106 0.20 14.28 -11.98
CA GLY A 106 -1.17 14.72 -11.74
C GLY A 106 -1.79 15.40 -12.97
N SER A 107 -3.09 15.67 -12.93
CA SER A 107 -3.81 16.34 -14.03
C SER A 107 -3.26 17.72 -14.40
N ASN A 108 -2.59 18.39 -13.46
CA ASN A 108 -1.92 19.67 -13.66
C ASN A 108 -0.49 19.54 -14.24
N GLY A 109 -0.05 18.33 -14.59
CA GLY A 109 1.29 18.08 -15.11
C GLY A 109 2.40 18.01 -14.06
N ASN A 110 2.07 18.19 -12.78
CA ASN A 110 3.05 18.15 -11.70
C ASN A 110 3.32 16.72 -11.22
N ASN A 111 4.55 16.48 -10.78
CA ASN A 111 4.91 15.22 -10.12
C ASN A 111 4.23 15.14 -8.75
N MET A 112 3.46 14.07 -8.54
CA MET A 112 2.71 13.83 -7.31
C MET A 112 3.58 13.33 -6.16
N TRP A 113 4.85 13.01 -6.42
CA TRP A 113 5.74 12.33 -5.49
C TRP A 113 6.93 13.20 -5.11
N GLY A 114 7.02 13.54 -3.83
CA GLY A 114 8.19 14.20 -3.25
C GLY A 114 9.25 13.19 -2.83
N VAL A 115 10.52 13.44 -3.18
CA VAL A 115 11.64 12.62 -2.73
C VAL A 115 11.95 12.89 -1.25
N ARG A 116 12.35 11.84 -0.53
CA ARG A 116 12.86 11.90 0.83
C ARG A 116 14.00 10.88 0.97
N THR A 117 15.06 11.26 1.68
CA THR A 117 16.12 10.33 2.06
C THR A 117 15.73 9.56 3.32
N TRP A 118 15.84 8.24 3.26
CA TRP A 118 15.58 7.35 4.40
C TRP A 118 16.88 7.11 5.18
N THR A 119 17.13 7.97 6.14
CA THR A 119 18.36 7.96 6.96
C THR A 119 18.57 6.64 7.69
N ASP A 120 17.50 6.03 8.20
CA ASP A 120 17.56 4.81 9.00
C ASP A 120 17.78 3.54 8.15
N MET A 121 17.79 3.67 6.83
CA MET A 121 17.97 2.57 5.88
C MET A 121 19.03 2.92 4.84
N ASN A 122 20.27 3.13 5.29
CA ASN A 122 21.44 3.42 4.43
C ASN A 122 21.30 4.66 3.52
N GLY A 123 20.43 5.61 3.88
CA GLY A 123 20.26 6.83 3.09
C GLY A 123 19.62 6.62 1.71
N VAL A 124 18.87 5.53 1.52
CA VAL A 124 18.18 5.29 0.23
C VAL A 124 17.09 6.32 -0.03
N ASN A 125 16.80 6.58 -1.30
CA ASN A 125 15.68 7.44 -1.66
C ASN A 125 14.35 6.70 -1.53
N ILE A 126 13.37 7.39 -0.97
CA ILE A 126 11.98 6.99 -0.89
C ILE A 126 11.11 8.14 -1.40
N TYR A 127 9.91 7.82 -1.86
CA TYR A 127 8.99 8.80 -2.41
C TYR A 127 7.74 8.85 -1.56
N ARG A 128 7.20 10.04 -1.35
CA ARG A 128 5.98 10.25 -0.55
C ARG A 128 5.00 11.14 -1.28
N SER A 129 3.71 10.89 -1.04
CA SER A 129 2.63 11.67 -1.63
C SER A 129 1.54 11.93 -0.61
N ASN A 130 0.96 13.12 -0.75
CA ASN A 130 -0.29 13.55 -0.12
C ASN A 130 -1.29 14.03 -1.19
N TRP A 131 -1.04 13.67 -2.45
CA TRP A 131 -1.87 14.06 -3.57
C TRP A 131 -3.22 13.39 -3.45
N THR A 132 -4.28 14.18 -3.66
CA THR A 132 -5.66 13.69 -3.69
C THR A 132 -6.24 13.93 -5.07
N TRP A 133 -7.05 12.98 -5.52
CA TRP A 133 -7.88 13.14 -6.71
C TRP A 133 -9.28 13.50 -6.25
N THR A 134 -9.81 14.59 -6.78
CA THR A 134 -11.25 14.85 -6.68
C THR A 134 -11.94 13.91 -7.69
N PRO A 135 -12.86 13.03 -7.25
CA PRO A 135 -13.62 12.15 -8.13
C PRO A 135 -14.47 12.91 -9.15
#